data_AF-A0A6I6G441-F1
#
_entry.id   AF-A0A6I6G441-F1
#
_cell.length_a   1.000
_cell.length_b   1.000
_cell.length_c   1.000
_cell.angle_alpha   90.00
_cell.angle_beta   90.00
_cell.angle_gamma   90.00
#
_symmetry.space_group_name_H-M   'P 1'
#
loop_
_entity.id
_entity.type
_entity.pdbx_description
1 polymer ?
#
loop_
_entity_poly.entity_id
_entity_poly.type
_entity_poly.pdbx_seq_one_letter_code
_entity_poly.pdbx_strand_id
1 'polypeptide(L)'
;MDQIVEKDISDPSNTLLPQVTTLDLQYIAWGCACAQWITTADFRKYESSDLASHCIFLEPANDSLSRLLNFFDASRHKATVVGQFYEKPDYPKGTIQGEEKLDRAKVFRFTSLRISEKDKIPFLPAEDTVMTFTFNAISCTCAQWSAVNATGIKKEKEYYYLEPANNRLTVADDLFDGVHLPLTIKVKGQVVSNAGYPTGFAPAKGNPEAATVFKYRSIEVVK
;
A
#
# COMPACT_ATOMS: atom_id res chain seq x y z
N MET A 1 27.90 -29.97 2.09
CA MET A 1 26.80 -28.99 2.09
C MET A 1 26.46 -28.75 0.63
N ASP A 2 25.42 -29.41 0.14
CA ASP A 2 24.95 -29.17 -1.22
C ASP A 2 24.37 -27.76 -1.28
N GLN A 3 24.86 -26.95 -2.22
CA GLN A 3 24.25 -25.66 -2.52
C GLN A 3 22.86 -25.92 -3.08
N ILE A 4 21.82 -25.51 -2.34
CA ILE A 4 20.47 -25.47 -2.88
C ILE A 4 20.50 -24.42 -4.00
N VAL A 5 20.50 -24.88 -5.25
CA VAL A 5 20.42 -24.00 -6.41
C VAL A 5 18.97 -23.49 -6.47
N GLU A 6 18.79 -22.21 -6.18
CA GLU A 6 17.53 -21.51 -6.40
C GLU A 6 17.16 -21.63 -7.89
N LYS A 7 16.01 -22.25 -8.15
CA LYS A 7 15.52 -22.48 -9.51
C LYS A 7 14.43 -21.46 -9.83
N ASP A 8 14.68 -20.59 -10.81
CA ASP A 8 13.64 -19.79 -11.44
C ASP A 8 12.68 -20.70 -12.19
N ILE A 9 11.38 -20.58 -11.90
CA ILE A 9 10.32 -21.41 -12.48
C ILE A 9 9.50 -20.67 -13.55
N SER A 10 9.78 -19.40 -13.79
CA SER A 10 9.17 -18.62 -14.88
C SER A 10 9.73 -19.02 -16.24
N ASP A 11 8.89 -18.97 -17.28
CA ASP A 11 9.29 -19.19 -18.67
C ASP A 11 9.83 -17.89 -19.29
N PRO A 12 11.15 -17.78 -19.54
CA PRO A 12 11.73 -16.56 -20.10
C PRO A 12 11.28 -16.31 -21.55
N SER A 13 10.71 -17.31 -22.24
CA SER A 13 10.22 -17.20 -23.61
C SER A 13 8.78 -16.70 -23.71
N ASN A 14 8.06 -16.55 -22.59
CA ASN A 14 6.69 -16.06 -22.59
C ASN A 14 6.64 -14.58 -23.03
N THR A 15 5.79 -14.27 -24.00
CA THR A 15 5.67 -12.94 -24.61
C THR A 15 4.40 -12.24 -24.19
N LEU A 16 4.43 -10.90 -24.16
CA LEU A 16 3.26 -10.08 -23.88
C LEU A 16 2.30 -10.09 -25.08
N LEU A 17 1.01 -10.21 -24.80
CA LEU A 17 -0.04 -9.95 -25.78
C LEU A 17 -0.03 -8.46 -26.15
N PRO A 18 -0.31 -8.08 -27.41
CA PRO A 18 -0.20 -6.69 -27.87
C PRO A 18 -1.26 -5.75 -27.24
N GLN A 19 -2.32 -6.33 -26.66
CA GLN A 19 -3.43 -5.55 -26.11
C GLN A 19 -3.07 -4.96 -24.74
N VAL A 20 -2.98 -3.63 -24.67
CA VAL A 20 -2.91 -2.89 -23.42
C VAL A 20 -4.30 -2.77 -22.82
N THR A 21 -4.45 -3.10 -21.54
CA THR A 21 -5.72 -3.01 -20.80
C THR A 21 -5.53 -2.34 -19.45
N THR A 22 -6.63 -1.83 -18.91
CA THR A 22 -6.71 -1.28 -17.55
C THR A 22 -7.52 -2.25 -16.69
N LEU A 23 -6.99 -2.62 -15.53
CA LEU A 23 -7.66 -3.51 -14.58
C LEU A 23 -7.84 -2.81 -13.23
N ASP A 24 -9.06 -2.89 -12.68
CA ASP A 24 -9.35 -2.55 -11.29
C ASP A 24 -9.34 -3.81 -10.44
N LEU A 25 -8.37 -3.89 -9.54
CA LEU A 25 -7.99 -5.10 -8.83
C LEU A 25 -8.24 -4.99 -7.32
N GLN A 26 -8.55 -6.15 -6.76
CA GLN A 26 -8.55 -6.41 -5.33
C GLN A 26 -7.49 -7.45 -5.00
N TYR A 27 -6.94 -7.33 -3.80
CA TYR A 27 -5.98 -8.30 -3.26
C TYR A 27 -6.70 -9.29 -2.36
N ILE A 28 -6.33 -10.57 -2.49
CA ILE A 28 -6.85 -11.67 -1.70
C ILE A 28 -5.71 -12.21 -0.84
N ALA A 29 -5.92 -12.15 0.48
CA ALA A 29 -4.97 -12.71 1.44
C ALA A 29 -5.15 -14.23 1.50
N TRP A 30 -4.39 -14.94 0.67
CA TRP A 30 -4.26 -16.39 0.76
C TRP A 30 -3.28 -16.80 1.86
N GLY A 31 -3.39 -18.05 2.31
CA GLY A 31 -2.37 -18.70 3.14
C GLY A 31 -1.20 -19.30 2.36
N CYS A 32 -1.10 -19.03 1.05
CA CYS A 32 -0.06 -19.52 0.13
C CYS A 32 0.48 -18.39 -0.75
N ALA A 33 1.61 -18.62 -1.41
CA ALA A 33 2.20 -17.71 -2.41
C ALA A 33 1.52 -17.80 -3.81
N CYS A 34 0.27 -18.23 -3.85
CA CYS A 34 -0.54 -18.33 -5.08
C CYS A 34 -0.84 -16.94 -5.68
N ALA A 35 -1.45 -16.89 -6.86
CA ALA A 35 -1.92 -15.64 -7.45
C ALA A 35 -2.92 -14.92 -6.52
N GLN A 36 -2.64 -13.68 -6.13
CA GLN A 36 -3.37 -12.95 -5.07
C GLN A 36 -4.27 -11.82 -5.60
N TRP A 37 -4.20 -11.49 -6.88
CA TRP A 37 -4.94 -10.36 -7.43
C TRP A 37 -6.13 -10.82 -8.23
N ILE A 38 -7.27 -10.14 -8.12
CA ILE A 38 -8.47 -10.49 -8.87
C ILE A 38 -9.15 -9.22 -9.36
N THR A 39 -9.78 -9.27 -10.54
CA THR A 39 -10.57 -8.14 -11.02
C THR A 39 -11.77 -7.90 -10.11
N THR A 40 -12.19 -6.66 -9.97
CA THR A 40 -13.38 -6.32 -9.16
C THR A 40 -14.64 -7.02 -9.69
N ALA A 41 -14.72 -7.24 -11.02
CA ALA A 41 -15.81 -7.96 -11.65
C ALA A 41 -15.80 -9.45 -11.29
N ASP A 42 -14.63 -10.10 -11.38
CA ASP A 42 -14.47 -11.52 -11.05
C ASP A 42 -14.68 -11.76 -9.55
N PHE A 43 -14.17 -10.87 -8.69
CA PHE A 43 -14.41 -10.97 -7.25
C PHE A 43 -15.90 -11.05 -6.93
N ARG A 44 -16.72 -10.14 -7.49
CA ARG A 44 -18.18 -10.15 -7.27
C ARG A 44 -18.87 -11.39 -7.81
N LYS A 45 -18.33 -11.99 -8.87
CA LYS A 45 -18.92 -13.15 -9.54
C LYS A 45 -18.57 -14.47 -8.84
N TYR A 46 -17.36 -14.57 -8.30
CA TYR A 46 -16.76 -15.81 -7.80
C TYR A 46 -16.49 -15.80 -6.29
N GLU A 47 -16.99 -14.79 -5.55
CA GLU A 47 -16.81 -14.67 -4.10
C GLU A 47 -17.23 -15.94 -3.33
N SER A 48 -18.26 -16.63 -3.81
CA SER A 48 -18.81 -17.84 -3.18
C SER A 48 -18.21 -19.15 -3.70
N SER A 49 -17.41 -19.14 -4.77
CA SER A 49 -16.79 -20.35 -5.32
C SER A 49 -15.70 -20.05 -6.35
N ASP A 50 -14.61 -20.81 -6.28
CA ASP A 50 -13.55 -20.86 -7.30
C ASP A 50 -12.76 -19.55 -7.52
N LEU A 51 -12.70 -18.71 -6.49
CA LEU A 51 -12.02 -17.41 -6.57
C LEU A 51 -10.52 -17.53 -6.93
N ALA A 52 -9.87 -18.61 -6.49
CA ALA A 52 -8.46 -18.86 -6.75
C ALA A 52 -8.14 -19.05 -8.25
N SER A 53 -9.00 -19.72 -9.02
CA SER A 53 -8.79 -19.96 -10.47
C SER A 53 -8.88 -18.68 -11.31
N HIS A 54 -9.52 -17.65 -10.74
CA HIS A 54 -9.70 -16.33 -11.34
C HIS A 54 -8.67 -15.30 -10.86
N CYS A 55 -7.79 -15.68 -9.93
CA CYS A 55 -6.71 -14.81 -9.51
C CYS A 55 -5.58 -14.78 -10.54
N ILE A 56 -4.86 -13.66 -10.55
CA ILE A 56 -3.76 -13.36 -11.45
C ILE A 56 -2.54 -12.93 -10.63
N PHE A 57 -1.36 -13.13 -11.21
CA PHE A 57 -0.14 -12.51 -10.71
C PHE A 57 0.02 -11.11 -11.31
N LEU A 58 0.61 -10.21 -10.53
CA LEU A 58 1.08 -8.92 -11.02
C LEU A 58 2.59 -8.92 -11.15
N GLU A 59 3.07 -8.42 -12.29
CA GLU A 59 4.50 -8.23 -12.55
C GLU A 59 4.77 -6.75 -12.83
N PRO A 60 5.52 -6.04 -11.98
CA PRO A 60 5.86 -4.64 -12.23
C PRO A 60 6.83 -4.52 -13.42
N ALA A 61 6.63 -3.51 -14.27
CA ALA A 61 7.56 -3.25 -15.37
C ALA A 61 8.92 -2.70 -14.94
N ASN A 62 9.05 -2.20 -13.70
CA ASN A 62 10.27 -1.65 -13.11
C ASN A 62 10.21 -1.64 -11.56
N ASP A 63 11.35 -1.38 -10.93
CA ASP A 63 11.50 -1.39 -9.46
C ASP A 63 10.68 -0.32 -8.75
N SER A 64 10.47 0.85 -9.38
CA SER A 64 9.65 1.91 -8.79
C SER A 64 8.20 1.45 -8.57
N LEU A 65 7.66 0.71 -9.54
CA LEU A 65 6.33 0.10 -9.44
C LEU A 65 6.28 -1.04 -8.42
N SER A 66 7.34 -1.86 -8.35
CA SER A 66 7.47 -2.90 -7.33
C SER A 66 7.43 -2.30 -5.92
N ARG A 67 8.19 -1.22 -5.68
CA ARG A 67 8.22 -0.53 -4.38
C ARG A 67 6.86 0.00 -3.96
N LEU A 68 6.07 0.54 -4.88
CA LEU A 68 4.70 1.00 -4.57
C LEU A 68 3.79 -0.14 -4.10
N LEU A 69 3.90 -1.33 -4.71
CA LEU A 69 3.10 -2.49 -4.28
C LEU A 69 3.51 -3.01 -2.91
N ASN A 70 4.77 -2.85 -2.50
CA ASN A 70 5.23 -3.29 -1.16
C ASN A 70 4.52 -2.56 -0.01
N PHE A 71 3.97 -1.37 -0.26
CA PHE A 71 3.21 -0.58 0.71
C PHE A 71 1.70 -0.63 0.46
N PHE A 72 1.24 -1.55 -0.39
CA PHE A 72 -0.18 -1.77 -0.64
C PHE A 72 -0.86 -2.41 0.57
N ASP A 73 -1.66 -1.62 1.29
CA ASP A 73 -2.54 -2.12 2.34
C ASP A 73 -3.85 -2.71 1.78
N ALA A 74 -3.91 -4.03 1.70
CA ALA A 74 -5.08 -4.77 1.20
C ALA A 74 -6.37 -4.56 2.01
N SER A 75 -6.28 -4.11 3.27
CA SER A 75 -7.48 -3.89 4.09
C SER A 75 -8.25 -2.65 3.64
N ARG A 76 -7.55 -1.61 3.18
CA ARG A 76 -8.12 -0.28 2.89
C ARG A 76 -7.93 0.21 1.45
N HIS A 77 -7.09 -0.43 0.65
CA HIS A 77 -6.79 -0.01 -0.72
C HIS A 77 -7.38 -0.91 -1.82
N LYS A 78 -7.50 -0.33 -3.01
CA LYS A 78 -7.69 -0.98 -4.31
C LYS A 78 -6.56 -0.54 -5.24
N ALA A 79 -6.26 -1.34 -6.24
CA ALA A 79 -5.25 -1.03 -7.24
C ALA A 79 -5.89 -0.92 -8.64
N THR A 80 -5.63 0.18 -9.35
CA THR A 80 -5.86 0.27 -10.79
C THR A 80 -4.52 0.13 -11.49
N VAL A 81 -4.39 -0.84 -12.38
CA VAL A 81 -3.15 -1.07 -13.15
C VAL A 81 -3.41 -0.95 -14.65
N VAL A 82 -2.40 -0.48 -15.39
CA VAL A 82 -2.39 -0.48 -16.87
C VAL A 82 -1.23 -1.32 -17.34
N GLY A 83 -1.48 -2.21 -18.30
CA GLY A 83 -0.49 -3.20 -18.70
C GLY A 83 -1.00 -4.20 -19.72
N GLN A 84 -0.32 -5.34 -19.80
CA GLN A 84 -0.58 -6.40 -20.76
C GLN A 84 -0.50 -7.76 -20.07
N PHE A 85 -1.30 -8.72 -20.51
CA PHE A 85 -1.13 -10.10 -20.12
C PHE A 85 0.00 -10.75 -20.91
N TYR A 86 0.71 -11.68 -20.28
CA TYR A 86 1.49 -12.68 -20.98
C TYR A 86 0.58 -13.67 -21.74
N GLU A 87 1.07 -14.24 -22.84
CA GLU A 87 0.31 -15.15 -23.70
C GLU A 87 -0.13 -16.42 -22.98
N LYS A 88 0.76 -16.99 -22.16
CA LYS A 88 0.53 -18.26 -21.46
C LYS A 88 0.43 -18.03 -19.94
N PRO A 89 -0.45 -18.76 -19.23
CA PRO A 89 -0.41 -18.83 -17.78
C PRO A 89 0.95 -19.32 -17.29
N ASP A 90 1.52 -18.62 -16.33
CA ASP A 90 2.86 -18.85 -15.81
C ASP A 90 3.07 -18.14 -14.46
N TYR A 91 4.32 -17.85 -14.10
CA TYR A 91 4.71 -17.08 -12.92
C TYR A 91 5.35 -15.75 -13.34
N PRO A 92 5.35 -14.72 -12.47
CA PRO A 92 6.19 -13.54 -12.67
C PRO A 92 7.65 -13.91 -12.92
N LYS A 93 8.33 -13.13 -13.76
CA LYS A 93 9.76 -13.33 -14.04
C LYS A 93 10.59 -13.25 -12.75
N GLY A 94 11.51 -14.21 -12.59
CA GLY A 94 12.35 -14.31 -11.39
C GLY A 94 11.67 -15.00 -10.21
N THR A 95 10.52 -15.66 -10.40
CA THR A 95 9.88 -16.45 -9.34
C THR A 95 10.76 -17.66 -9.01
N ILE A 96 11.26 -17.74 -7.78
CA ILE A 96 12.07 -18.86 -7.30
C ILE A 96 11.18 -19.96 -6.72
N GLN A 97 11.48 -21.22 -7.05
CA GLN A 97 10.81 -22.38 -6.49
C GLN A 97 10.99 -22.43 -4.95
N GLY A 98 9.88 -22.27 -4.23
CA GLY A 98 9.81 -22.53 -2.79
C GLY A 98 9.45 -23.97 -2.45
N GLU A 99 9.25 -24.25 -1.16
CA GLU A 99 8.77 -25.57 -0.67
C GLU A 99 7.34 -25.86 -1.14
N GLU A 100 6.49 -24.83 -1.21
CA GLU A 100 5.13 -24.96 -1.70
C GLU A 100 5.10 -25.07 -3.23
N LYS A 101 4.28 -26.01 -3.72
CA LYS A 101 3.98 -26.10 -5.14
C LYS A 101 3.06 -24.95 -5.53
N LEU A 102 3.55 -24.05 -6.38
CA LEU A 102 2.76 -22.96 -6.95
C LEU A 102 2.07 -23.37 -8.24
N ASP A 103 0.78 -23.06 -8.35
CA ASP A 103 0.04 -23.24 -9.60
C ASP A 103 0.25 -22.04 -10.54
N ARG A 104 0.32 -22.32 -11.84
CA ARG A 104 0.42 -21.28 -12.87
C ARG A 104 -0.89 -20.52 -12.97
N ALA A 105 -0.81 -19.21 -13.17
CA ALA A 105 -1.97 -18.36 -13.37
C ALA A 105 -1.69 -17.32 -14.47
N LYS A 106 -2.69 -16.52 -14.84
CA LYS A 106 -2.42 -15.39 -15.75
C LYS A 106 -1.47 -14.41 -15.06
N VAL A 107 -0.46 -13.95 -15.80
CA VAL A 107 0.48 -12.93 -15.32
C VAL A 107 0.20 -11.63 -16.06
N PHE A 108 -0.06 -10.57 -15.31
CA PHE A 108 -0.29 -9.23 -15.86
C PHE A 108 0.91 -8.34 -15.57
N ARG A 109 1.63 -7.97 -16.64
CA ARG A 109 2.76 -7.05 -16.53
C ARG A 109 2.26 -5.61 -16.64
N PHE A 110 2.38 -4.83 -15.58
CA PHE A 110 1.85 -3.48 -15.52
C PHE A 110 2.96 -2.41 -15.64
N THR A 111 2.66 -1.36 -16.38
CA THR A 111 3.52 -0.19 -16.60
C THR A 111 3.03 1.06 -15.85
N SER A 112 1.81 1.01 -15.32
CA SER A 112 1.24 2.04 -14.45
C SER A 112 0.45 1.40 -13.32
N LEU A 113 0.56 1.98 -12.13
CA LEU A 113 -0.18 1.60 -10.94
C LEU A 113 -0.73 2.86 -10.27
N ARG A 114 -1.99 2.82 -9.91
CA ARG A 114 -2.64 3.80 -9.04
C ARG A 114 -3.28 3.07 -7.88
N ILE A 115 -2.87 3.44 -6.67
CA ILE A 115 -3.49 2.97 -5.44
C ILE A 115 -4.56 3.97 -5.02
N SER A 116 -5.75 3.48 -4.70
CA SER A 116 -6.86 4.29 -4.20
C SER A 116 -7.51 3.63 -3.01
N GLU A 117 -8.26 4.41 -2.24
CA GLU A 117 -9.02 3.91 -1.12
C GLU A 117 -10.22 3.05 -1.53
N LYS A 118 -10.62 2.13 -0.65
CA LYS A 118 -11.90 1.44 -0.72
C LYS A 118 -13.03 2.37 -0.24
N ASP A 119 -14.25 2.08 -0.69
CA ASP A 119 -15.43 2.88 -0.33
C ASP A 119 -15.79 2.78 1.17
N LYS A 120 -15.39 1.67 1.82
CA LYS A 120 -15.61 1.41 3.24
C LYS A 120 -14.26 1.17 3.89
N ILE A 121 -13.71 2.21 4.52
CA ILE A 121 -12.53 2.11 5.39
C ILE A 121 -13.04 2.12 6.83
N PRO A 122 -12.58 1.18 7.68
CA PRO A 122 -12.92 1.22 9.10
C PRO A 122 -12.14 2.35 9.79
N PHE A 123 -12.85 3.18 10.57
CA PHE A 123 -12.31 4.26 11.39
C PHE A 123 -12.61 4.03 12.87
N LEU A 124 -11.69 4.45 13.76
CA LEU A 124 -11.85 4.39 15.21
C LEU A 124 -11.42 5.71 15.87
N PRO A 125 -12.32 6.48 16.51
CA PRO A 125 -13.78 6.33 16.49
C PRO A 125 -14.38 6.69 15.12
N ALA A 126 -15.66 6.35 14.93
CA ALA A 126 -16.41 6.66 13.72
C ALA A 126 -16.66 8.17 13.53
N GLU A 127 -16.46 8.97 14.57
CA GLU A 127 -16.61 10.43 14.54
C GLU A 127 -15.25 11.11 14.47
N ASP A 128 -15.23 12.32 13.91
CA ASP A 128 -14.03 13.16 13.90
C ASP A 128 -13.60 13.53 15.33
N THR A 129 -12.31 13.36 15.60
CA THR A 129 -11.63 13.81 16.82
C THR A 129 -10.68 14.95 16.47
N VAL A 130 -10.43 15.83 17.45
CA VAL A 130 -9.42 16.88 17.33
C VAL A 130 -8.18 16.41 18.08
N MET A 131 -7.04 16.39 17.39
CA MET A 131 -5.76 15.99 17.94
C MET A 131 -4.71 17.06 17.67
N THR A 132 -3.77 17.19 18.60
CA THR A 132 -2.56 18.00 18.40
C THR A 132 -1.40 17.06 18.18
N PHE A 133 -0.64 17.28 17.10
CA PHE A 133 0.54 16.51 16.77
C PHE A 133 1.77 17.40 16.75
N THR A 134 2.91 16.85 17.18
CA THR A 134 4.22 17.46 16.98
C THR A 134 5.05 16.63 16.01
N PHE A 135 5.77 17.31 15.14
CA PHE A 135 6.65 16.69 14.16
C PHE A 135 7.94 16.19 14.81
N ASN A 136 8.40 15.02 14.41
CA ASN A 136 9.66 14.43 14.84
C ASN A 136 10.58 14.27 13.63
N ALA A 137 11.70 15.00 13.62
CA ALA A 137 12.71 14.85 12.57
C ALA A 137 13.40 13.49 12.69
N ILE A 138 13.02 12.56 11.82
CA ILE A 138 13.55 11.19 11.75
C ILE A 138 14.21 10.99 10.38
N SER A 139 15.28 10.18 10.31
CA SER A 139 16.08 9.98 9.10
C SER A 139 15.43 9.13 8.00
N CYS A 140 14.27 8.52 8.28
CA CYS A 140 13.49 7.70 7.34
C CYS A 140 12.12 8.32 7.07
N THR A 141 11.47 7.86 6.00
CA THR A 141 10.06 8.18 5.68
C THR A 141 9.08 7.42 6.59
N CYS A 142 9.47 7.11 7.83
CA CYS A 142 8.63 6.44 8.81
C CYS A 142 7.53 7.38 9.34
N ALA A 143 6.60 6.90 10.16
CA ALA A 143 5.65 7.76 10.85
C ALA A 143 6.39 8.82 11.71
N GLN A 144 6.15 10.11 11.45
CA GLN A 144 6.93 11.21 12.06
C GLN A 144 6.13 12.06 13.05
N TRP A 145 4.82 11.84 13.18
CA TRP A 145 3.98 12.66 14.05
C TRP A 145 3.68 11.96 15.36
N SER A 146 3.80 12.66 16.48
CA SER A 146 3.41 12.11 17.78
C SER A 146 2.32 12.98 18.41
N ALA A 147 1.27 12.34 18.93
CA ALA A 147 0.19 13.02 19.60
C ALA A 147 0.69 13.67 20.91
N VAL A 148 0.27 14.91 21.16
CA VAL A 148 0.55 15.63 22.40
C VAL A 148 -0.75 16.01 23.11
N ASN A 149 -0.72 16.01 24.44
CA ASN A 149 -1.84 16.52 25.23
C ASN A 149 -1.86 18.07 25.23
N ALA A 150 -2.86 18.66 25.89
CA ALA A 150 -3.02 20.11 25.97
C ALA A 150 -1.83 20.85 26.63
N THR A 151 -0.98 20.15 27.39
CA THR A 151 0.24 20.69 28.00
C THR A 151 1.50 20.43 27.15
N GLY A 152 1.35 19.94 25.92
CA GLY A 152 2.47 19.65 25.01
C GLY A 152 3.26 18.39 25.36
N ILE A 153 2.80 17.60 26.33
CA ILE A 153 3.46 16.36 26.75
C ILE A 153 3.03 15.24 25.81
N LYS A 154 4.02 14.49 25.30
CA LYS A 154 3.79 13.34 24.42
C LYS A 154 2.90 12.31 25.11
N LYS A 155 1.82 11.92 24.44
CA LYS A 155 0.95 10.83 24.89
C LYS A 155 1.53 9.52 24.34
N GLU A 156 2.34 8.84 25.15
CA GLU A 156 3.09 7.62 24.78
C GLU A 156 3.98 7.77 23.52
N LYS A 157 4.81 6.76 23.22
CA LYS A 157 5.71 6.75 22.06
C LYS A 157 4.98 6.25 20.79
N GLU A 158 3.75 6.69 20.56
CA GLU A 158 3.05 6.31 19.34
C GLU A 158 3.33 7.33 18.24
N TYR A 159 3.77 6.83 17.09
CA TYR A 159 3.99 7.63 15.89
C TYR A 159 2.87 7.39 14.88
N TYR A 160 2.50 8.46 14.19
CA TYR A 160 1.39 8.50 13.25
C TYR A 160 1.89 8.92 11.87
N TYR A 161 1.33 8.27 10.85
CA TYR A 161 1.25 8.89 9.53
C TYR A 161 0.03 9.82 9.52
N LEU A 162 0.18 11.00 8.93
CA LEU A 162 -0.94 11.92 8.74
C LEU A 162 -1.33 11.95 7.26
N GLU A 163 -2.58 11.59 6.99
CA GLU A 163 -3.11 11.48 5.63
C GLU A 163 -4.20 12.54 5.38
N PRO A 164 -4.08 13.42 4.37
CA PRO A 164 -5.15 14.36 4.05
C PRO A 164 -6.36 13.60 3.50
N ALA A 165 -7.56 14.02 3.89
CA ALA A 165 -8.79 13.39 3.41
C ALA A 165 -9.10 13.65 1.93
N ASN A 166 -8.44 14.63 1.32
CA ASN A 166 -8.53 14.95 -0.11
C ASN A 166 -7.32 15.80 -0.54
N ASN A 167 -7.15 15.94 -1.86
CA ASN A 167 -6.03 16.67 -2.46
C ASN A 167 -6.09 18.21 -2.32
N ARG A 168 -7.12 18.77 -1.66
CA ARG A 168 -7.22 20.22 -1.40
C ARG A 168 -6.60 20.61 -0.06
N LEU A 169 -6.31 19.64 0.80
CA LEU A 169 -5.66 19.86 2.07
C LEU A 169 -4.14 19.79 1.91
N THR A 170 -3.43 20.68 2.61
CA THR A 170 -1.97 20.66 2.68
C THR A 170 -1.50 19.35 3.31
N VAL A 171 -0.52 18.70 2.69
CA VAL A 171 0.15 17.51 3.25
C VAL A 171 0.93 17.94 4.49
N ALA A 172 0.66 17.29 5.62
CA ALA A 172 1.26 17.66 6.90
C ALA A 172 2.80 17.64 6.86
N ASP A 173 3.40 16.62 6.25
CA ASP A 173 4.86 16.47 6.15
C ASP A 173 5.53 17.63 5.38
N ASP A 174 4.80 18.26 4.44
CA ASP A 174 5.30 19.40 3.66
C ASP A 174 5.31 20.72 4.47
N LEU A 175 4.75 20.72 5.69
CA LEU A 175 4.79 21.88 6.58
C LEU A 175 6.15 22.07 7.26
N PHE A 176 6.99 21.04 7.33
CA PHE A 176 8.32 21.15 7.90
C PHE A 176 9.30 21.69 6.86
N ASP A 177 9.96 22.80 7.17
CA ASP A 177 10.91 23.48 6.29
C ASP A 177 12.33 22.87 6.31
N GLY A 178 12.54 21.81 7.08
CA GLY A 178 13.85 21.17 7.25
C GLY A 178 14.71 21.77 8.37
N VAL A 179 14.28 22.86 9.01
CA VAL A 179 15.12 23.65 9.92
C VAL A 179 14.44 23.94 11.26
N HIS A 180 13.19 24.40 11.26
CA HIS A 180 12.57 24.97 12.46
C HIS A 180 11.71 23.95 13.21
N LEU A 181 12.10 23.70 14.46
CA LEU A 181 11.34 22.91 15.43
C LEU A 181 11.12 23.72 16.72
N PRO A 182 10.05 23.44 17.50
CA PRO A 182 9.04 22.41 17.24
C PRO A 182 8.02 22.85 16.18
N LEU A 183 7.67 21.94 15.27
CA LEU A 183 6.47 22.10 14.43
C LEU A 183 5.31 21.39 15.12
N THR A 184 4.25 22.13 15.40
CA THR A 184 3.03 21.62 16.03
C THR A 184 1.83 21.98 15.18
N ILE A 185 0.94 21.01 14.98
CA ILE A 185 -0.29 21.18 14.24
C ILE A 185 -1.48 20.69 15.04
N LYS A 186 -2.63 21.31 14.79
CA LYS A 186 -3.93 20.86 15.26
C LYS A 186 -4.72 20.35 14.07
N VAL A 187 -5.19 19.11 14.15
CA VAL A 187 -5.93 18.45 13.07
C VAL A 187 -7.27 17.96 13.58
N LYS A 188 -8.26 17.92 12.69
CA LYS A 188 -9.55 17.27 12.94
C LYS A 188 -9.70 16.11 11.95
N GLY A 189 -10.01 14.92 12.45
CA GLY A 189 -10.10 13.73 11.62
C GLY A 189 -10.22 12.45 12.43
N GLN A 190 -9.82 11.33 11.84
CA GLN A 190 -10.10 10.00 12.38
C GLN A 190 -8.89 9.08 12.25
N VAL A 191 -8.72 8.17 13.20
CA VAL A 191 -7.73 7.10 13.07
C VAL A 191 -8.31 6.00 12.17
N VAL A 192 -7.53 5.55 11.20
CA VAL A 192 -7.81 4.34 10.42
C VAL A 192 -7.62 3.13 11.33
N SER A 193 -8.59 2.22 11.38
CA SER A 193 -8.63 1.17 12.41
C SER A 193 -7.44 0.23 12.42
N ASN A 194 -6.84 -0.03 11.26
CA ASN A 194 -5.69 -0.90 11.13
C ASN A 194 -4.44 -0.06 10.87
N ALA A 195 -3.33 -0.45 11.49
CA ALA A 195 -2.03 0.10 11.14
C ALA A 195 -1.69 -0.21 9.68
N GLY A 196 -1.06 0.74 9.01
CA GLY A 196 -0.74 0.64 7.59
C GLY A 196 0.11 1.81 7.13
N TYR A 197 0.00 2.12 5.85
CA TYR A 197 0.70 3.24 5.19
C TYR A 197 -0.31 4.13 4.51
N PRO A 198 -0.09 5.46 4.35
CA PRO A 198 -0.92 6.38 3.56
C PRO A 198 -1.21 5.90 2.13
N THR A 199 -2.28 6.42 1.52
CA THR A 199 -2.67 6.02 0.16
C THR A 199 -1.62 6.50 -0.83
N GLY A 200 -1.10 5.58 -1.65
CA GLY A 200 -0.04 5.90 -2.62
C GLY A 200 1.32 6.17 -1.96
N PHE A 201 1.54 5.70 -0.73
CA PHE A 201 2.79 5.87 0.00
C PHE A 201 4.00 5.33 -0.80
N ALA A 202 4.97 6.22 -1.01
CA ALA A 202 6.16 5.97 -1.82
C ALA A 202 7.39 6.49 -1.05
N PRO A 203 7.97 5.69 -0.15
CA PRO A 203 9.02 6.18 0.71
C PRO A 203 10.31 6.45 -0.07
N ALA A 204 10.93 7.59 0.23
CA ALA A 204 12.18 8.00 -0.39
C ALA A 204 13.40 7.45 0.35
N LYS A 205 13.29 7.18 1.66
CA LYS A 205 14.41 6.76 2.52
C LYS A 205 13.99 5.77 3.61
N GLY A 206 14.89 4.85 3.92
CA GLY A 206 14.74 3.86 4.99
C GLY A 206 13.81 2.71 4.62
N ASN A 207 13.47 1.91 5.63
CA ASN A 207 12.50 0.82 5.53
C ASN A 207 11.34 1.12 6.50
N PRO A 208 10.38 1.97 6.11
CA PRO A 208 9.30 2.39 7.00
C PRO A 208 8.41 1.21 7.38
N GLU A 209 8.02 1.17 8.64
CA GLU A 209 7.07 0.19 9.16
C GLU A 209 5.64 0.73 9.08
N ALA A 210 4.68 -0.19 9.05
CA ALA A 210 3.26 0.13 9.17
C ALA A 210 3.01 0.76 10.55
N ALA A 211 2.21 1.83 10.57
CA ALA A 211 1.89 2.55 11.81
C ALA A 211 0.45 3.07 11.76
N THR A 212 0.02 3.67 12.85
CA THR A 212 -1.31 4.29 12.94
C THR A 212 -1.43 5.42 11.91
N VAL A 213 -2.47 5.37 11.07
CA VAL A 213 -2.76 6.43 10.09
C VAL A 213 -3.89 7.30 10.63
N PHE A 214 -3.63 8.59 10.83
CA PHE A 214 -4.67 9.57 11.15
C PHE A 214 -5.04 10.36 9.91
N LYS A 215 -6.28 10.19 9.46
CA LYS A 215 -6.80 10.85 8.27
C LYS A 215 -7.52 12.14 8.65
N TYR A 216 -6.97 13.29 8.26
CA TYR A 216 -7.48 14.60 8.66
C TYR A 216 -8.30 15.30 7.58
N ARG A 217 -9.31 16.06 8.03
CA ARG A 217 -10.22 16.88 7.22
C ARG A 217 -9.98 18.37 7.38
N SER A 218 -9.26 18.74 8.44
CA SER A 218 -8.71 20.08 8.64
C SER A 218 -7.35 19.99 9.30
N ILE A 219 -6.50 20.97 9.01
CA ILE A 219 -5.16 21.11 9.56
C ILE A 219 -4.88 22.60 9.81
N GLU A 220 -4.28 22.91 10.94
CA GLU A 220 -3.87 24.25 11.35
C GLU A 220 -2.49 24.17 12.00
N VAL A 221 -1.58 25.05 11.62
CA VAL A 221 -0.29 25.21 12.31
C VAL A 221 -0.52 25.99 13.60
N VAL A 222 -0.09 25.43 14.72
CA VAL A 222 -0.17 26.09 16.04
C VAL A 222 1.03 27.03 16.16
N LYS A 223 0.74 28.32 16.37
CA LYS A 223 1.73 29.38 16.58
C LYS A 223 2.08 29.53 18.05
#